data_AF-A0A4Q9KVE4-F1
#
_entry.id   AF-A0A4Q9KVE4-F1
#
_cell.length_a   1.000
_cell.length_b   1.000
_cell.length_c   1.000
_cell.angle_alpha   90.00
_cell.angle_beta   90.00
_cell.angle_gamma   90.00
#
_symmetry.space_group_name_H-M   'P 1'
#
loop_
_entity.id
_entity.type
_entity.pdbx_description
1 polymer ?
#
loop_
_entity_poly.entity_id
_entity_poly.type
_entity_poly.pdbx_seq_one_letter_code
_entity_poly.pdbx_strand_id
1 'polypeptide(L)'
;MNKGVFQTIKDSNNDISDPITYSNSNNKLTENICDIIEDIKKYKEIEIFGNIFRKQIQTLGKLNSKNFTRLKCMINTDEMFVLISFLKDMTKSECIVVGRAYMKTKVNDIDKNILFHIFRRFLNINEPSDTYKTIFNDFQILNILKCGDSDNLNDLSANELSEYSNNTTIILTSLLCKRKKICVGKYLTVYLSKIIRQNITVSHLRLLLVVSRNYKECFSTEITDFCRNYKHPIINEILKNLE
;
A
#
# COMPACT_ATOMS: atom_id res chain seq x y z
N MET A 1 -29.39 65.70 67.48
CA MET A 1 -30.14 64.67 66.74
C MET A 1 -29.95 64.94 65.25
N ASN A 2 -29.30 63.99 64.56
CA ASN A 2 -28.67 64.18 63.26
C ASN A 2 -29.67 64.12 62.10
N LYS A 3 -29.49 65.05 61.15
CA LYS A 3 -30.19 65.10 59.86
C LYS A 3 -29.58 64.05 58.91
N GLY A 4 -30.39 63.07 58.51
CA GLY A 4 -30.01 62.06 57.52
C GLY A 4 -30.12 62.60 56.09
N VAL A 5 -29.04 62.46 55.33
CA VAL A 5 -28.90 62.87 53.92
C VAL A 5 -29.37 61.72 53.03
N PHE A 6 -30.31 62.01 52.13
CA PHE A 6 -30.71 61.14 51.02
C PHE A 6 -29.71 61.29 49.87
N GLN A 7 -29.17 60.17 49.38
CA GLN A 7 -28.39 60.13 48.14
C GLN A 7 -29.02 59.12 47.17
N THR A 8 -29.48 59.66 46.05
CA THR A 8 -30.08 58.97 44.90
C THR A 8 -28.99 58.28 44.08
N ILE A 9 -29.12 56.97 43.87
CA ILE A 9 -28.29 56.20 42.94
C ILE A 9 -28.86 56.39 41.54
N LYS A 10 -28.01 56.85 40.61
CA LYS A 10 -28.32 57.06 39.19
C LYS A 10 -28.13 55.76 38.41
N ASP A 11 -29.07 55.50 37.53
CA ASP A 11 -29.07 54.43 36.53
C ASP A 11 -27.85 54.52 35.61
N SER A 12 -27.15 53.40 35.45
CA SER A 12 -26.09 53.23 34.44
C SER A 12 -26.67 52.42 33.28
N ASN A 13 -26.81 53.06 32.13
CA ASN A 13 -27.17 52.43 30.87
C ASN A 13 -26.04 51.46 30.45
N ASN A 14 -26.38 50.17 30.31
CA ASN A 14 -25.50 49.18 29.69
C ASN A 14 -25.59 49.31 28.17
N ASP A 15 -24.52 49.84 27.59
CA ASP A 15 -24.27 49.91 26.16
C ASP A 15 -23.95 48.53 25.56
N ILE A 16 -24.62 48.25 24.44
CA ILE A 16 -24.15 47.55 23.24
C ILE A 16 -23.59 46.13 23.47
N SER A 17 -24.49 45.15 23.34
CA SER A 17 -24.12 43.78 22.99
C SER A 17 -23.99 43.67 21.47
N ASP A 18 -22.75 43.54 20.98
CA ASP A 18 -22.52 43.18 19.58
C ASP A 18 -23.13 41.79 19.31
N PRO A 19 -23.87 41.61 18.19
CA PRO A 19 -24.45 40.32 17.85
C PRO A 19 -23.32 39.33 17.50
N ILE A 20 -23.09 38.37 18.39
CA ILE A 20 -22.19 37.24 18.12
C ILE A 20 -22.77 36.47 16.93
N THR A 21 -22.11 36.57 15.78
CA THR A 21 -22.46 35.86 14.55
C THR A 21 -22.03 34.40 14.66
N TYR A 22 -22.91 33.56 15.19
CA TYR A 22 -22.76 32.09 15.32
C TYR A 22 -22.98 31.32 14.00
N SER A 23 -22.53 31.83 12.85
CA SER A 23 -22.97 31.33 11.55
C SER A 23 -21.86 30.87 10.61
N ASN A 24 -20.94 30.00 11.07
CA ASN A 24 -20.02 29.32 10.13
C ASN A 24 -19.43 27.95 10.55
N SER A 25 -19.63 27.46 11.78
CA SER A 25 -19.04 26.17 12.22
C SER A 25 -19.86 24.94 11.79
N ASN A 26 -21.18 25.06 11.64
CA ASN A 26 -22.06 23.91 11.38
C ASN A 26 -21.96 23.37 9.94
N ASN A 27 -21.70 24.23 8.94
CA ASN A 27 -21.61 23.80 7.54
C ASN A 27 -20.36 22.94 7.25
N LYS A 28 -19.23 23.26 7.89
CA LYS A 28 -17.99 22.48 7.75
C LYS A 28 -18.11 21.08 8.36
N LEU A 29 -18.92 20.93 9.41
CA LEU A 29 -19.15 19.62 10.03
C LEU A 29 -20.01 18.72 9.13
N THR A 30 -21.04 19.28 8.49
CA THR A 30 -21.92 18.50 7.60
C THR A 30 -21.21 18.05 6.32
N GLU A 31 -20.36 18.89 5.72
CA GLU A 31 -19.55 18.51 4.55
C GLU A 31 -18.63 17.32 4.88
N ASN A 32 -17.92 17.39 6.01
CA ASN A 32 -17.03 16.30 6.45
C ASN A 32 -17.77 14.96 6.67
N ILE A 33 -19.03 14.99 7.13
CA ILE A 33 -19.81 13.76 7.37
C ILE A 33 -20.21 13.11 6.05
N CYS A 34 -20.59 13.89 5.03
CA CYS A 34 -20.95 13.37 3.72
C CYS A 34 -19.78 12.61 3.07
N ASP A 35 -18.57 13.19 3.10
CA ASP A 35 -17.37 12.57 2.54
C ASP A 35 -17.05 11.23 3.24
N ILE A 36 -17.15 11.20 4.58
CA ILE A 36 -16.94 9.96 5.36
C ILE A 36 -17.94 8.88 4.97
N ILE A 37 -19.22 9.23 4.74
CA ILE A 37 -20.25 8.27 4.34
C ILE A 37 -19.95 7.70 2.95
N GLU A 38 -19.48 8.53 2.01
CA GLU A 38 -19.09 8.08 0.67
C GLU A 38 -17.90 7.12 0.70
N ASP A 39 -16.87 7.43 1.50
CA ASP A 39 -15.72 6.55 1.69
C ASP A 39 -16.11 5.20 2.30
N ILE A 40 -17.00 5.19 3.29
CA ILE A 40 -17.52 3.95 3.89
C ILE A 40 -18.28 3.11 2.86
N LYS A 41 -19.10 3.74 2.02
CA LYS A 41 -19.84 3.04 0.94
C LYS A 41 -18.86 2.41 -0.05
N LYS A 42 -17.88 3.19 -0.52
CA LYS A 42 -16.85 2.72 -1.44
C LYS A 42 -16.06 1.55 -0.86
N TYR A 43 -15.70 1.62 0.42
CA TYR A 43 -15.01 0.54 1.12
C TYR A 43 -15.81 -0.77 1.13
N LYS A 44 -17.10 -0.69 1.51
CA LYS A 44 -18.02 -1.84 1.48
C LYS A 44 -18.13 -2.45 0.09
N GLU A 45 -18.18 -1.63 -0.96
CA GLU A 45 -18.21 -2.13 -2.33
C GLU A 45 -16.95 -2.90 -2.72
N ILE A 46 -15.77 -2.45 -2.27
CA ILE A 46 -14.50 -3.13 -2.51
C ILE A 46 -14.44 -4.44 -1.73
N GLU A 47 -14.94 -4.47 -0.49
CA GLU A 47 -15.06 -5.68 0.32
C GLU A 47 -15.94 -6.74 -0.38
N ILE A 48 -17.12 -6.33 -0.84
CA ILE A 48 -18.04 -7.19 -1.61
C ILE A 48 -17.34 -7.72 -2.86
N PHE A 49 -16.59 -6.87 -3.57
CA PHE A 49 -15.82 -7.31 -4.72
C PHE A 49 -14.71 -8.31 -4.34
N GLY A 50 -14.01 -8.12 -3.22
CA GLY A 50 -13.02 -9.07 -2.69
C GLY A 50 -13.60 -10.46 -2.45
N ASN A 51 -14.82 -10.53 -1.90
CA ASN A 51 -15.53 -11.79 -1.69
C ASN A 51 -15.91 -12.47 -3.02
N ILE A 52 -16.42 -11.70 -3.99
CA ILE A 52 -16.71 -12.19 -5.34
C ILE A 52 -15.44 -12.70 -6.03
N PHE A 53 -14.35 -11.95 -5.90
CA PHE A 53 -13.05 -12.29 -6.45
C PHE A 53 -12.58 -13.66 -5.93
N ARG A 54 -12.48 -13.83 -4.62
CA ARG A 54 -12.05 -15.10 -3.99
C ARG A 54 -12.94 -16.26 -4.42
N LYS A 55 -14.26 -16.10 -4.32
CA LYS A 55 -15.22 -17.15 -4.69
C LYS A 55 -15.04 -17.61 -6.12
N GLN A 56 -14.85 -16.69 -7.08
CA GLN A 56 -14.64 -17.06 -8.48
C GLN A 56 -13.29 -17.73 -8.72
N ILE A 57 -12.21 -17.29 -8.08
CA ILE A 57 -10.91 -17.95 -8.24
C ILE A 57 -10.94 -19.36 -7.66
N GLN A 58 -11.53 -19.55 -6.48
CA GLN A 58 -11.64 -20.87 -5.85
C GLN A 58 -12.50 -21.84 -6.67
N THR A 59 -13.60 -21.37 -7.25
CA THR A 59 -14.54 -22.22 -7.98
C THR A 59 -14.17 -22.42 -9.45
N LEU A 60 -13.66 -21.40 -10.13
CA LEU A 60 -13.44 -21.40 -11.58
C LEU A 60 -11.95 -21.32 -11.97
N GLY A 61 -11.05 -21.02 -11.03
CA GLY A 61 -9.64 -20.74 -11.31
C GLY A 61 -9.39 -19.43 -12.08
N LYS A 62 -10.44 -18.63 -12.33
CA LYS A 62 -10.38 -17.40 -13.13
C LYS A 62 -11.53 -16.45 -12.77
N LEU A 63 -11.35 -15.16 -13.07
CA LEU A 63 -12.45 -14.19 -13.05
C LEU A 63 -13.22 -14.22 -14.36
N ASN A 64 -14.52 -13.94 -14.28
CA ASN A 64 -15.30 -13.61 -15.47
C ASN A 64 -14.85 -12.26 -16.07
N SER A 65 -15.22 -11.99 -17.33
CA SER A 65 -14.78 -10.80 -18.06
C SER A 65 -15.15 -9.48 -17.37
N LYS A 66 -16.36 -9.38 -16.82
CA LYS A 66 -16.86 -8.20 -16.11
C LYS A 66 -15.99 -7.89 -14.87
N ASN A 67 -15.76 -8.89 -14.03
CA ASN A 67 -14.99 -8.75 -12.80
C ASN A 67 -13.50 -8.54 -13.08
N PHE A 68 -12.95 -9.19 -14.12
CA PHE A 68 -11.58 -8.94 -14.55
C PHE A 68 -11.40 -7.50 -15.08
N THR A 69 -12.41 -6.96 -15.77
CA THR A 69 -12.40 -5.56 -16.20
C THR A 69 -12.44 -4.60 -15.03
N ARG A 70 -13.29 -4.87 -14.02
CA ARG A 70 -13.28 -4.11 -12.76
C ARG A 70 -11.92 -4.15 -12.06
N LEU A 71 -11.33 -5.34 -11.92
CA LEU A 71 -9.98 -5.49 -11.34
C LEU A 71 -8.93 -4.65 -12.08
N LYS A 72 -8.98 -4.60 -13.42
CA LYS A 72 -8.08 -3.75 -14.21
C LYS A 72 -8.25 -2.27 -13.92
N CYS A 73 -9.49 -1.80 -13.73
CA CYS A 73 -9.76 -0.40 -13.39
C CYS A 73 -9.17 -0.04 -12.02
N MET A 74 -9.26 -0.96 -11.05
CA MET A 74 -8.75 -0.75 -9.69
C MET A 74 -7.24 -0.53 -9.64
N ILE A 75 -6.45 -1.16 -10.53
CA ILE A 75 -4.96 -1.11 -10.53
C ILE A 75 -4.37 0.32 -10.49
N ASN A 76 -5.05 1.29 -11.10
CA ASN A 76 -4.58 2.67 -11.17
C ASN A 76 -5.23 3.58 -10.11
N THR A 77 -5.91 2.99 -9.14
CA THR A 77 -6.61 3.69 -8.07
C THR A 77 -6.19 3.11 -6.73
N ASP A 78 -6.46 3.83 -5.64
CA ASP A 78 -6.18 3.33 -4.29
C ASP A 78 -7.07 2.14 -3.90
N GLU A 79 -8.13 1.86 -4.66
CA GLU A 79 -8.99 0.70 -4.46
C GLU A 79 -8.22 -0.61 -4.58
N MET A 80 -7.14 -0.67 -5.36
CA MET A 80 -6.31 -1.87 -5.45
C MET A 80 -5.63 -2.18 -4.11
N PHE A 81 -5.14 -1.16 -3.40
CA PHE A 81 -4.50 -1.34 -2.10
C PHE A 81 -5.49 -1.80 -1.05
N VAL A 82 -6.69 -1.20 -1.08
CA VAL A 82 -7.82 -1.61 -0.23
C VAL A 82 -8.25 -3.04 -0.54
N LEU A 83 -8.39 -3.41 -1.82
CA LEU A 83 -8.71 -4.79 -2.20
C LEU A 83 -7.67 -5.77 -1.67
N ILE A 84 -6.39 -5.47 -1.88
CA ILE A 84 -5.32 -6.37 -1.46
C ILE A 84 -5.24 -6.48 0.07
N SER A 85 -5.57 -5.43 0.84
CA SER A 85 -5.57 -5.49 2.31
C SER A 85 -6.67 -6.42 2.85
N PHE A 86 -7.82 -6.52 2.18
CA PHE A 86 -8.82 -7.55 2.48
C PHE A 86 -8.35 -8.96 2.15
N LEU A 87 -7.46 -9.10 1.16
CA LEU A 87 -6.91 -10.36 0.71
C LEU A 87 -5.63 -10.73 1.50
N LYS A 88 -5.70 -10.71 2.84
CA LYS A 88 -4.54 -10.96 3.74
C LYS A 88 -3.73 -12.21 3.35
N ASP A 89 -4.42 -13.30 3.02
CA ASP A 89 -3.81 -14.56 2.58
C ASP A 89 -4.21 -14.87 1.15
N MET A 90 -3.63 -14.14 0.19
CA MET A 90 -3.86 -14.45 -1.21
C MET A 90 -3.30 -15.83 -1.54
N THR A 91 -4.07 -16.66 -2.23
CA THR A 91 -3.57 -17.92 -2.80
C THR A 91 -2.70 -17.65 -4.03
N LYS A 92 -1.90 -18.66 -4.42
CA LYS A 92 -1.10 -18.61 -5.65
C LYS A 92 -1.95 -18.27 -6.89
N SER A 93 -3.14 -18.86 -7.02
CA SER A 93 -4.05 -18.61 -8.14
C SER A 93 -4.56 -17.17 -8.16
N GLU A 94 -4.87 -16.61 -6.99
CA GLU A 94 -5.29 -15.22 -6.84
C GLU A 94 -4.17 -14.26 -7.26
N CYS A 95 -2.94 -14.50 -6.82
CA CYS A 95 -1.77 -13.72 -7.22
C CYS A 95 -1.50 -13.78 -8.72
N ILE A 96 -1.69 -14.94 -9.35
CA ILE A 96 -1.57 -15.09 -10.81
C ILE A 96 -2.61 -14.22 -11.53
N VAL A 97 -3.86 -14.18 -11.06
CA VAL A 97 -4.90 -13.36 -11.69
C VAL A 97 -4.62 -11.86 -11.52
N VAL A 98 -4.19 -11.44 -10.33
CA VAL A 98 -3.74 -10.06 -10.08
C VAL A 98 -2.54 -9.70 -10.97
N GLY A 99 -1.53 -10.57 -11.05
CA GLY A 99 -0.38 -10.39 -11.93
C GLY A 99 -0.77 -10.24 -13.41
N ARG A 100 -1.72 -11.05 -13.88
CA ARG A 100 -2.28 -10.92 -15.25
C ARG A 100 -3.00 -9.59 -15.46
N ALA A 101 -3.71 -9.09 -14.46
CA ALA A 101 -4.35 -7.78 -14.53
C ALA A 101 -3.29 -6.66 -14.65
N TYR A 102 -2.23 -6.69 -13.83
CA TYR A 102 -1.08 -5.77 -13.95
C TYR A 102 -0.43 -5.80 -15.33
N MET A 103 -0.24 -6.98 -15.90
CA MET A 103 0.32 -7.13 -17.24
C MET A 103 -0.57 -6.49 -18.32
N LYS A 104 -1.90 -6.61 -18.18
CA LYS A 104 -2.89 -6.09 -19.15
C LYS A 104 -3.28 -4.63 -18.95
N THR A 105 -2.91 -4.00 -17.84
CA THR A 105 -3.23 -2.59 -17.54
C THR A 105 -1.99 -1.72 -17.68
N LYS A 106 -2.14 -0.51 -18.23
CA LYS A 106 -1.10 0.54 -18.14
C LYS A 106 -1.07 1.04 -16.71
N VAL A 107 -0.04 0.65 -15.94
CA VAL A 107 0.13 1.04 -14.53
C VAL A 107 0.66 2.47 -14.47
N ASN A 108 -0.05 3.41 -13.86
CA ASN A 108 0.36 4.83 -13.83
C ASN A 108 1.58 5.05 -12.92
N ASP A 109 1.53 4.50 -11.70
CA ASP A 109 2.58 4.62 -10.69
C ASP A 109 3.13 3.22 -10.34
N ILE A 110 4.21 2.84 -11.02
CA ILE A 110 4.81 1.51 -10.83
C ILE A 110 5.55 1.41 -9.49
N ASP A 111 6.19 2.49 -9.05
CA ASP A 111 6.98 2.54 -7.83
C ASP A 111 6.07 2.34 -6.61
N LYS A 112 4.94 3.05 -6.54
CA LYS A 112 3.93 2.86 -5.49
C LYS A 112 3.42 1.43 -5.42
N ASN A 113 3.18 0.80 -6.58
CA ASN A 113 2.73 -0.59 -6.61
C ASN A 113 3.82 -1.57 -6.13
N ILE A 114 5.07 -1.40 -6.55
CA ILE A 114 6.19 -2.24 -6.09
C ILE A 114 6.35 -2.11 -4.56
N LEU A 115 6.42 -0.87 -4.07
CA LEU A 115 6.57 -0.57 -2.65
C LEU A 115 5.43 -1.18 -1.84
N PHE A 116 4.18 -1.01 -2.29
CA PHE A 116 3.03 -1.60 -1.61
C PHE A 116 3.18 -3.12 -1.45
N HIS A 117 3.58 -3.84 -2.51
CA HIS A 117 3.73 -5.30 -2.44
C HIS A 117 4.93 -5.74 -1.58
N ILE A 118 6.03 -4.99 -1.58
CA ILE A 118 7.18 -5.25 -0.70
C ILE A 118 6.81 -4.99 0.76
N PHE A 119 6.11 -3.89 1.03
CA PHE A 119 5.90 -3.39 2.38
C PHE A 119 4.62 -3.89 3.07
N ARG A 120 3.64 -4.38 2.31
CA ARG A 120 2.35 -4.86 2.84
C ARG A 120 2.48 -5.80 4.04
N ARG A 121 3.49 -6.68 4.07
CA ARG A 121 3.62 -7.67 5.15
C ARG A 121 4.16 -7.05 6.45
N PHE A 122 4.95 -5.99 6.37
CA PHE A 122 5.41 -5.26 7.56
C PHE A 122 4.29 -4.49 8.23
N LEU A 123 3.24 -4.14 7.48
CA LEU A 123 2.12 -3.39 8.02
C LEU A 123 1.31 -4.18 9.05
N ASN A 124 1.41 -5.51 9.10
CA ASN A 124 0.75 -6.43 10.05
C ASN A 124 -0.56 -5.89 10.67
N ILE A 125 -1.46 -5.39 9.81
CA ILE A 125 -2.72 -4.77 10.19
C ILE A 125 -3.61 -5.91 10.66
N ASN A 126 -3.51 -6.28 11.93
CA ASN A 126 -4.20 -7.45 12.47
C ASN A 126 -5.67 -7.20 12.74
N GLU A 127 -6.11 -5.95 12.87
CA GLU A 127 -7.52 -5.64 13.10
C GLU A 127 -8.10 -4.71 12.03
N PRO A 128 -9.32 -4.97 11.52
CA PRO A 128 -10.03 -4.04 10.65
C PRO A 128 -10.67 -2.86 11.39
N SER A 129 -10.88 -2.93 12.72
CA SER A 129 -11.87 -2.07 13.39
C SER A 129 -11.45 -0.60 13.60
N ASP A 130 -10.16 -0.30 13.79
CA ASP A 130 -9.69 1.08 14.06
C ASP A 130 -8.75 1.65 12.98
N THR A 131 -8.59 0.90 11.88
CA THR A 131 -7.43 1.01 11.00
C THR A 131 -7.69 1.85 9.75
N TYR A 132 -8.92 2.31 9.52
CA TYR A 132 -9.27 3.04 8.31
C TYR A 132 -8.59 4.41 8.23
N LYS A 133 -8.48 5.12 9.35
CA LYS A 133 -7.70 6.37 9.45
C LYS A 133 -6.20 6.10 9.47
N THR A 134 -5.75 4.97 9.98
CA THR A 134 -4.33 4.62 10.06
C THR A 134 -3.78 4.15 8.72
N ILE A 135 -4.52 3.37 7.93
CA ILE A 135 -4.17 2.97 6.55
C ILE A 135 -4.10 4.19 5.62
N PHE A 136 -4.96 5.19 5.85
CA PHE A 136 -4.92 6.45 5.11
C PHE A 136 -3.84 7.40 5.65
N ASN A 137 -3.60 7.43 6.96
CA ASN A 137 -2.46 8.13 7.56
C ASN A 137 -1.13 7.40 7.34
N ASP A 138 -1.11 6.16 6.87
CA ASP A 138 0.03 5.41 6.34
C ASP A 138 0.42 5.91 4.94
N PHE A 139 -0.22 6.98 4.45
CA PHE A 139 0.49 7.98 3.66
C PHE A 139 1.77 8.47 4.36
N GLN A 140 1.93 8.27 5.67
CA GLN A 140 3.20 8.39 6.39
C GLN A 140 4.22 7.36 5.91
N ILE A 141 3.87 6.15 5.48
CA ILE A 141 4.82 5.26 4.79
C ILE A 141 5.19 5.83 3.44
N LEU A 142 4.24 6.40 2.68
CA LEU A 142 4.61 7.16 1.47
C LEU A 142 5.48 8.38 1.79
N ASN A 143 5.33 9.01 2.96
CA ASN A 143 6.18 10.12 3.41
C ASN A 143 7.52 9.66 3.97
N ILE A 144 7.61 8.51 4.64
CA ILE A 144 8.83 7.82 5.07
C ILE A 144 9.58 7.30 3.84
N LEU A 145 8.86 6.92 2.78
CA LEU A 145 9.44 6.55 1.48
C LEU A 145 9.85 7.77 0.63
N LYS A 146 9.24 8.95 0.87
CA LYS A 146 9.66 10.24 0.29
C LYS A 146 10.83 10.88 1.04
N CYS A 147 10.91 10.71 2.35
CA CYS A 147 12.04 11.09 3.18
C CYS A 147 13.15 10.06 2.97
N GLY A 148 14.14 10.40 2.15
CA GLY A 148 15.19 9.50 1.69
C GLY A 148 16.13 8.89 2.74
N ASP A 149 15.77 8.90 4.04
CA ASP A 149 16.60 8.34 5.11
C ASP A 149 16.62 6.81 5.02
N SER A 150 17.66 6.32 4.36
CA SER A 150 17.98 4.91 4.16
C SER A 150 18.29 4.15 5.44
N ASP A 151 18.67 4.86 6.50
CA ASP A 151 19.36 4.26 7.63
C ASP A 151 18.40 3.49 8.56
N ASN A 152 17.12 3.88 8.59
CA ASN A 152 16.08 3.20 9.36
C ASN A 152 15.56 1.90 8.72
N LEU A 153 15.97 1.54 7.49
CA LEU A 153 15.50 0.32 6.84
C LEU A 153 16.19 -0.96 7.32
N ASN A 154 17.40 -0.82 7.88
CA ASN A 154 18.16 -1.94 8.44
C ASN A 154 17.56 -2.42 9.77
N ASP A 155 16.83 -1.54 10.47
CA ASP A 155 16.16 -1.82 11.74
C ASP A 155 14.78 -2.50 11.60
N LEU A 156 14.31 -2.76 10.37
CA LEU A 156 13.22 -3.70 10.13
C LEU A 156 13.74 -5.11 10.45
N SER A 157 13.69 -5.42 11.75
CA SER A 157 14.37 -6.54 12.39
C SER A 157 14.16 -7.87 11.67
N ALA A 158 15.22 -8.68 11.61
CA ALA A 158 15.26 -9.98 10.96
C ALA A 158 14.15 -10.97 11.41
N ASN A 159 13.49 -10.70 12.54
CA ASN A 159 12.58 -11.61 13.23
C ASN A 159 11.10 -11.49 12.82
N GLU A 160 10.67 -10.37 12.25
CA GLU A 160 9.29 -10.20 11.74
C GLU A 160 9.13 -10.63 10.27
N LEU A 161 10.19 -11.18 9.70
CA LEU A 161 10.32 -11.55 8.29
C LEU A 161 9.98 -13.01 8.01
N SER A 162 9.21 -13.64 8.90
CA SER A 162 8.75 -15.01 8.70
C SER A 162 7.86 -15.07 7.46
N GLU A 163 8.45 -15.65 6.41
CA GLU A 163 7.87 -15.91 5.09
C GLU A 163 7.73 -14.68 4.17
N TYR A 164 8.77 -14.40 3.36
CA TYR A 164 8.51 -13.69 2.12
C TYR A 164 7.72 -14.63 1.21
N SER A 165 6.41 -14.40 1.16
CA SER A 165 5.53 -15.32 0.47
C SER A 165 5.92 -15.41 -1.01
N ASN A 166 5.98 -16.64 -1.52
CA ASN A 166 6.07 -16.93 -2.95
C ASN A 166 5.02 -16.14 -3.78
N ASN A 167 3.94 -15.73 -3.14
CA ASN A 167 2.82 -14.97 -3.70
C ASN A 167 3.19 -13.51 -4.02
N THR A 168 3.92 -12.84 -3.13
CA THR A 168 4.46 -11.49 -3.40
C THR A 168 5.38 -11.52 -4.62
N THR A 169 6.25 -12.52 -4.69
CA THR A 169 7.18 -12.72 -5.81
C THR A 169 6.46 -12.86 -7.15
N ILE A 170 5.33 -13.57 -7.20
CA ILE A 170 4.52 -13.74 -8.42
C ILE A 170 3.98 -12.38 -8.91
N ILE A 171 3.47 -11.55 -8.00
CA ILE A 171 2.94 -10.24 -8.35
C ILE A 171 4.05 -9.30 -8.79
N LEU A 172 5.16 -9.23 -8.04
CA LEU A 172 6.32 -8.40 -8.39
C LEU A 172 6.91 -8.80 -9.74
N THR A 173 7.03 -10.10 -10.02
CA THR A 173 7.49 -10.59 -11.34
C THR A 173 6.61 -10.03 -12.45
N SER A 174 5.28 -10.02 -12.25
CA SER A 174 4.32 -9.50 -13.23
C SER A 174 4.43 -7.97 -13.39
N LEU A 175 4.62 -7.23 -12.30
CA LEU A 175 4.82 -5.78 -12.35
C LEU A 175 6.12 -5.40 -13.08
N LEU A 176 7.22 -6.07 -12.75
CA LEU A 176 8.56 -5.77 -13.29
C LEU A 176 8.72 -6.22 -14.75
N CYS A 177 7.95 -7.22 -15.20
CA CYS A 177 7.84 -7.56 -16.62
C CYS A 177 7.37 -6.38 -17.51
N LYS A 178 6.82 -5.31 -16.94
CA LYS A 178 6.44 -4.10 -17.69
C LYS A 178 7.63 -3.23 -18.09
N ARG A 179 8.84 -3.48 -17.56
CA ARG A 179 10.09 -2.79 -17.94
C ARG A 179 10.03 -1.26 -17.86
N LYS A 180 9.23 -0.72 -16.95
CA LYS A 180 9.21 0.72 -16.70
C LYS A 180 10.42 1.10 -15.86
N LYS A 181 10.96 2.31 -16.06
CA LYS A 181 11.93 2.90 -15.13
C LYS A 181 11.32 2.93 -13.73
N ILE A 182 12.10 2.51 -12.74
CA ILE A 182 11.72 2.51 -11.32
C ILE A 182 12.68 3.39 -10.54
N CYS A 183 12.18 4.11 -9.54
CA CYS A 183 12.99 4.89 -8.61
C CYS A 183 13.22 4.14 -7.28
N VAL A 184 12.57 2.98 -7.10
CA VAL A 184 12.55 2.20 -5.85
C VAL A 184 13.54 1.03 -5.86
N GLY A 185 14.56 1.08 -6.71
CA GLY A 185 15.54 0.01 -6.89
C GLY A 185 16.19 -0.44 -5.59
N LYS A 186 16.54 0.49 -4.69
CA LYS A 186 17.11 0.18 -3.37
C LYS A 186 16.23 -0.76 -2.53
N TYR A 187 14.91 -0.54 -2.54
CA TYR A 187 13.96 -1.37 -1.80
C TYR A 187 13.81 -2.76 -2.42
N LEU A 188 13.87 -2.82 -3.75
CA LEU A 188 13.89 -4.08 -4.47
C LEU A 188 15.16 -4.87 -4.17
N THR A 189 16.34 -4.25 -4.14
CA THR A 189 17.61 -4.90 -3.73
C THR A 189 17.50 -5.50 -2.33
N VAL A 190 17.01 -4.74 -1.35
CA VAL A 190 16.83 -5.22 0.02
C VAL A 190 15.87 -6.42 0.06
N TYR A 191 14.76 -6.35 -0.66
CA TYR A 191 13.80 -7.46 -0.77
C TYR A 191 14.44 -8.71 -1.38
N LEU A 192 15.22 -8.57 -2.46
CA LEU A 192 15.90 -9.69 -3.12
C LEU A 192 16.98 -10.32 -2.22
N SER A 193 17.80 -9.51 -1.55
CA SER A 193 18.80 -9.98 -0.57
C SER A 193 18.15 -10.81 0.54
N LYS A 194 16.95 -10.44 0.97
CA LYS A 194 16.24 -11.22 1.97
C LYS A 194 15.62 -12.51 1.39
N ILE A 195 15.11 -12.50 0.16
CA ILE A 195 14.60 -13.72 -0.50
C ILE A 195 15.69 -14.79 -0.62
N ILE A 196 16.90 -14.42 -1.07
CA ILE A 196 17.97 -15.40 -1.33
C ILE A 196 18.49 -16.12 -0.08
N ARG A 197 18.20 -15.59 1.11
CA ARG A 197 18.51 -16.22 2.41
C ARG A 197 17.45 -17.24 2.84
N GLN A 198 16.32 -17.33 2.13
CA GLN A 198 15.24 -18.26 2.42
C GLN A 198 15.33 -19.52 1.53
N ASN A 199 14.37 -20.43 1.71
CA ASN A 199 14.19 -21.58 0.81
C ASN A 199 13.79 -21.09 -0.59
N ILE A 200 14.76 -21.04 -1.49
CA ILE A 200 14.60 -20.56 -2.86
C ILE A 200 13.66 -21.48 -3.64
N THR A 201 12.68 -20.87 -4.31
CA THR A 201 11.75 -21.55 -5.21
C THR A 201 11.95 -21.07 -6.65
N VAL A 202 11.36 -21.78 -7.60
CA VAL A 202 11.37 -21.37 -9.02
C VAL A 202 10.75 -19.99 -9.22
N SER A 203 9.76 -19.59 -8.40
CA SER A 203 9.19 -18.25 -8.46
C SER A 203 10.23 -17.18 -8.11
N HIS A 204 11.04 -17.41 -7.07
CA HIS A 204 12.13 -16.52 -6.68
C HIS A 204 13.16 -16.37 -7.79
N LEU A 205 13.55 -17.48 -8.42
CA LEU A 205 14.49 -17.46 -9.55
C LEU A 205 13.93 -16.72 -10.77
N ARG A 206 12.63 -16.85 -11.05
CA ARG A 206 11.96 -16.09 -12.12
C ARG A 206 11.94 -14.59 -11.85
N LEU A 207 11.71 -14.18 -10.59
CA LEU A 207 11.82 -12.78 -10.21
C LEU A 207 13.24 -12.27 -10.45
N LEU A 208 14.27 -12.98 -9.95
CA LEU A 208 15.66 -12.61 -10.17
C LEU A 208 16.00 -12.49 -11.66
N LEU A 209 15.51 -13.40 -12.50
CA LEU A 209 15.70 -13.33 -13.96
C LEU A 209 15.04 -12.10 -14.59
N VAL A 210 13.84 -11.73 -14.14
CA VAL A 210 13.18 -10.50 -14.63
C VAL A 210 13.97 -9.26 -14.18
N VAL A 211 14.52 -9.26 -12.97
CA VAL A 211 15.34 -8.16 -12.48
C VAL A 211 16.66 -8.09 -13.24
N SER A 212 17.37 -9.20 -13.46
CA SER A 212 18.67 -9.18 -14.16
C SER A 212 18.57 -8.70 -15.60
N ARG A 213 17.42 -8.93 -16.24
CA ARG A 213 17.17 -8.48 -17.62
C ARG A 213 16.83 -6.99 -17.72
N ASN A 214 16.20 -6.40 -16.70
CA ASN A 214 15.56 -5.08 -16.83
C ASN A 214 16.05 -4.04 -15.80
N TYR A 215 16.70 -4.48 -14.72
CA TYR A 215 17.01 -3.70 -13.51
C TYR A 215 18.34 -4.18 -12.89
N LYS A 216 19.41 -4.26 -13.68
CA LYS A 216 20.71 -4.81 -13.26
C LYS A 216 21.27 -4.12 -12.02
N GLU A 217 21.00 -2.82 -11.88
CA GLU A 217 21.39 -2.00 -10.73
C GLU A 217 20.81 -2.48 -9.40
N CYS A 218 19.78 -3.33 -9.42
CA CYS A 218 19.20 -3.94 -8.22
C CYS A 218 19.98 -5.18 -7.72
N PHE A 219 21.04 -5.61 -8.41
CA PHE A 219 21.89 -6.72 -7.98
C PHE A 219 23.03 -6.21 -7.08
N SER A 220 22.94 -6.50 -5.78
CA SER A 220 24.05 -6.30 -4.85
C SER A 220 25.14 -7.36 -5.05
N THR A 221 26.31 -7.12 -4.46
CA THR A 221 27.40 -8.12 -4.41
C THR A 221 26.91 -9.44 -3.81
N GLU A 222 26.12 -9.36 -2.72
CA GLU A 222 25.52 -10.54 -2.09
C GLU A 222 24.64 -11.35 -3.04
N ILE A 223 23.74 -10.69 -3.80
CA ILE A 223 22.85 -11.38 -4.75
C ILE A 223 23.66 -12.00 -5.89
N THR A 224 24.70 -11.29 -6.34
CA THR A 224 25.60 -11.77 -7.39
C THR A 224 26.36 -13.01 -6.93
N ASP A 225 26.89 -13.00 -5.71
CA ASP A 225 27.62 -14.14 -5.14
C ASP A 225 26.70 -15.33 -4.88
N PHE A 226 25.46 -15.09 -4.45
CA PHE A 226 24.43 -16.13 -4.42
C PHE A 226 24.25 -16.78 -5.80
N CYS A 227 24.13 -15.99 -6.86
CA CYS A 227 23.97 -16.52 -8.23
C CYS A 227 25.21 -17.33 -8.68
N ARG A 228 26.43 -16.93 -8.30
CA ARG A 228 27.63 -17.71 -8.64
C ARG A 228 27.68 -19.08 -7.96
N ASN A 229 27.13 -19.18 -6.75
CA ASN A 229 27.19 -20.38 -5.93
C ASN A 229 25.98 -21.31 -6.12
N TYR A 230 24.84 -20.79 -6.61
CA TYR A 230 23.61 -21.55 -6.74
C TYR A 230 23.47 -22.25 -8.10
N LYS A 231 23.47 -23.59 -8.10
CA LYS A 231 23.39 -24.40 -9.34
C LYS A 231 21.95 -24.53 -9.84
N HIS A 232 21.55 -23.70 -10.80
CA HIS A 232 20.26 -23.83 -11.49
C HIS A 232 20.32 -23.26 -12.93
N PRO A 233 19.63 -23.86 -13.92
CA PRO A 233 19.67 -23.36 -15.31
C PRO A 233 19.27 -21.89 -15.47
N ILE A 234 18.24 -21.44 -14.74
CA ILE A 234 17.83 -20.01 -14.70
C ILE A 234 18.96 -19.11 -14.19
N ILE A 235 19.79 -19.58 -13.25
CA ILE A 235 20.88 -18.79 -12.68
C ILE A 235 22.01 -18.59 -13.69
N ASN A 236 22.31 -19.60 -14.52
CA ASN A 236 23.25 -19.43 -15.63
C ASN A 236 22.79 -18.33 -16.59
N GLU A 237 21.48 -18.22 -16.82
CA GLU A 237 20.93 -17.12 -17.61
C GLU A 237 21.03 -15.77 -16.88
N ILE A 238 20.78 -15.74 -15.57
CA ILE A 238 20.96 -14.53 -14.76
C ILE A 238 22.41 -14.03 -14.86
N LEU A 239 23.40 -14.90 -14.66
CA LEU A 239 24.83 -14.54 -14.72
C LEU A 239 25.22 -13.98 -16.09
N LYS A 240 24.77 -14.60 -17.19
CA LYS A 240 24.97 -14.07 -18.56
C LYS A 240 24.39 -12.67 -18.79
N ASN A 241 23.33 -12.31 -18.06
CA ASN A 241 22.76 -10.96 -18.14
C ASN A 241 23.53 -9.95 -17.28
N LEU A 242 24.32 -10.39 -16.30
CA LEU A 242 25.08 -9.50 -15.41
C LEU A 242 26.49 -9.21 -15.93
N GLU A 243 27.03 -10.09 -16.78
CA GLU A 243 28.18 -9.83 -17.64
C GLU A 243 27.87 -8.73 -18.69
#